data_AF-A0A5N5K1G2-F1
#
_entry.id   AF-A0A5N5K1G2-F1
#
_cell.length_a   1.000
_cell.length_b   1.000
_cell.length_c   1.000
_cell.angle_alpha   90.00
_cell.angle_beta   90.00
_cell.angle_gamma   90.00
#
_symmetry.space_group_name_H-M   'P 1'
#
loop_
_entity.id
_entity.type
_entity.pdbx_description
1 polymer ?
#
loop_
_entity_poly.entity_id
_entity_poly.type
_entity_poly.pdbx_seq_one_letter_code
_entity_poly.pdbx_strand_id
1 'polypeptide(L)'
;MEDGEKRFNQLSIEERGKFGEETLVNVNSIKRQSTSSKRSNGFSNEYIVITVLVAAEGVYKLPSINGSGDLKEALQKLGSISANKILAVEVLWTPQNENDTLSERELLEDYPLLRPL
;
A
#
# COMPACT_ATOMS: atom_id res chain seq x y z
N MET A 1 -13.33 -5.80 -21.94
CA MET A 1 -11.96 -6.12 -21.50
C MET A 1 -11.16 -4.82 -21.35
N GLU A 2 -11.21 -3.95 -22.35
CA GLU A 2 -10.62 -2.60 -22.36
C GLU A 2 -10.98 -1.73 -21.14
N ASP A 3 -12.25 -1.73 -20.70
CA ASP A 3 -12.67 -0.99 -19.50
C ASP A 3 -12.00 -1.48 -18.20
N GLY A 4 -11.73 -2.79 -18.11
CA GLY A 4 -11.10 -3.40 -16.94
C GLY A 4 -9.61 -3.05 -16.86
N GLU A 5 -8.92 -3.10 -17.99
CA GLU A 5 -7.53 -2.67 -18.11
C GLU A 5 -7.38 -1.17 -17.82
N LYS A 6 -8.24 -0.33 -18.41
CA LYS A 6 -8.25 1.11 -18.15
C LYS A 6 -8.44 1.42 -16.66
N ARG A 7 -9.37 0.73 -16.00
CA ARG A 7 -9.62 0.91 -14.56
C ARG A 7 -8.47 0.41 -13.70
N PHE A 8 -7.87 -0.73 -14.05
CA PHE A 8 -6.67 -1.23 -13.34
C PHE A 8 -5.52 -0.23 -13.45
N ASN A 9 -5.24 0.28 -14.65
CA ASN A 9 -4.19 1.27 -14.88
C ASN A 9 -4.46 2.57 -14.13
N GLN A 10 -5.72 3.02 -14.09
CA GLN A 10 -6.10 4.19 -13.31
C GLN A 10 -5.82 4.00 -11.81
N LEU A 11 -6.28 2.88 -11.23
CA LEU A 11 -6.01 2.58 -9.82
C LEU A 11 -4.50 2.45 -9.54
N SER A 12 -3.76 1.80 -10.44
CA SER A 12 -2.29 1.71 -10.36
C SER A 12 -1.63 3.09 -10.28
N ILE A 13 -2.04 4.04 -11.14
CA ILE A 13 -1.51 5.41 -11.15
C ILE A 13 -1.93 6.16 -9.88
N GLU A 14 -3.19 6.03 -9.44
CA GLU A 14 -3.70 6.69 -8.22
C GLU A 14 -2.95 6.21 -6.98
N GLU A 15 -2.72 4.90 -6.84
CA GLU A 15 -1.90 4.35 -5.76
C GLU A 15 -0.45 4.81 -5.89
N ARG A 16 0.09 4.86 -7.13
CA ARG A 16 1.44 5.40 -7.38
C ARG A 16 1.62 6.85 -6.98
N GLY A 17 0.59 7.67 -7.17
CA GLY A 17 0.57 9.07 -6.76
C GLY A 17 0.54 9.28 -5.25
N LYS A 18 0.26 8.24 -4.45
CA LYS A 18 0.35 8.31 -2.97
C LYS A 18 1.78 8.11 -2.46
N PHE A 19 2.70 7.59 -3.28
CA PHE A 19 4.09 7.36 -2.89
C PHE A 19 4.94 8.65 -2.87
N GLY A 20 4.34 9.80 -3.17
CA GLY A 20 4.91 11.15 -3.05
C GLY A 20 4.04 12.12 -3.85
N GLU A 21 3.71 13.34 -3.41
CA GLU A 21 4.73 14.40 -3.34
C GLU A 21 6.05 13.92 -3.99
N GLU A 22 6.02 13.66 -5.30
CA GLU A 22 7.23 13.35 -6.06
C GLU A 22 8.25 14.41 -5.67
N THR A 23 9.36 13.98 -5.05
CA THR A 23 10.52 14.85 -4.88
C THR A 23 11.20 15.02 -6.24
N LEU A 24 10.46 15.57 -7.20
CA LEU A 24 10.98 16.35 -8.31
C LEU A 24 10.71 17.80 -7.96
N VAL A 25 11.55 18.32 -7.07
CA VAL A 25 11.74 19.76 -6.90
C VAL A 25 11.97 20.39 -8.25
N ASN A 26 11.12 21.35 -8.63
CA ASN A 26 11.65 22.64 -9.05
C ASN A 26 10.66 23.81 -8.87
N VAL A 27 10.28 24.14 -7.63
CA VAL A 27 10.24 25.53 -7.10
C VAL A 27 9.92 25.50 -5.60
N ASN A 28 10.79 26.12 -4.80
CA ASN A 28 10.68 26.39 -3.35
C ASN A 28 10.80 25.21 -2.36
N SER A 29 12.02 24.67 -2.28
CA SER A 29 12.78 24.35 -1.06
C SER A 29 12.03 24.20 0.28
N ILE A 30 11.10 23.25 0.39
CA ILE A 30 10.79 22.61 1.68
C ILE A 30 11.00 21.12 1.49
N LYS A 31 12.26 20.70 1.61
CA LYS A 31 12.56 19.30 1.90
C LYS A 31 11.91 19.02 3.26
N ARG A 32 10.84 18.23 3.32
CA ARG A 32 10.54 17.46 4.52
C ARG A 32 11.67 16.47 4.70
N GLN A 33 12.75 16.96 5.31
CA GLN A 33 13.75 16.13 5.92
C GLN A 33 13.02 15.54 7.13
N SER A 34 12.41 14.36 6.95
CA SER A 34 11.95 13.55 8.06
C SER A 34 13.18 13.38 8.94
N THR A 35 13.20 14.12 10.04
CA THR A 35 14.29 13.99 10.98
C THR A 35 14.10 12.61 11.57
N SER A 36 14.85 11.62 11.08
CA SER A 36 15.20 10.42 11.81
C SER A 36 16.06 10.83 13.00
N SER A 37 15.44 11.61 13.89
CA SER A 37 16.01 12.09 15.13
C SER A 37 15.96 10.92 16.10
N LYS A 38 17.10 10.24 16.18
CA LYS A 38 17.53 9.38 17.28
C LYS A 38 16.74 8.09 17.47
N ARG A 39 17.50 7.00 17.43
CA ARG A 39 17.30 5.82 18.27
C ARG A 39 16.99 6.27 19.70
N SER A 40 15.71 6.38 20.05
CA SER A 40 15.24 6.47 21.42
C SER A 40 14.65 5.11 21.77
N ASN A 41 15.50 4.33 22.42
CA ASN A 41 15.24 3.14 23.23
C ASN A 41 13.82 3.09 23.88
N GLY A 42 12.80 2.72 23.12
CA GLY A 42 11.43 2.52 23.56
C GLY A 42 10.56 2.12 22.38
N PHE A 43 9.84 1.01 22.48
CA PHE A 43 8.98 0.41 21.45
C PHE A 43 8.17 1.47 20.67
N SER A 44 8.70 1.95 19.54
CA SER A 44 7.96 2.76 18.59
C SER A 44 7.35 1.82 17.57
N ASN A 45 6.02 1.85 17.43
CA ASN A 45 5.37 1.09 16.37
C ASN A 45 5.82 1.66 15.02
N GLU A 46 6.47 0.82 14.22
CA GLU A 46 6.94 1.11 12.87
C GLU A 46 6.09 0.35 11.88
N TYR A 47 5.71 1.00 10.79
CA TYR A 47 4.76 0.46 9.83
C TYR A 47 5.27 0.53 8.40
N ILE A 48 4.82 -0.43 7.60
CA ILE A 48 4.81 -0.34 6.15
C ILE A 48 3.37 -0.48 5.68
N VAL A 49 3.04 0.20 4.59
CA VAL A 49 1.76 -0.01 3.89
C VAL A 49 2.03 -0.88 2.68
N ILE A 50 1.20 -1.91 2.47
CA ILE A 50 1.26 -2.75 1.27
C ILE A 50 -0.08 -2.62 0.55
N THR A 51 -0.02 -2.23 -0.72
CA THR A 51 -1.18 -2.19 -1.61
C THR A 51 -1.07 -3.31 -2.63
N VAL A 52 -2.07 -4.18 -2.68
CA VAL A 52 -2.18 -5.28 -3.65
C VAL A 52 -3.37 -5.04 -4.56
N LEU A 53 -3.10 -4.83 -5.85
CA LEU A 53 -4.13 -4.70 -6.88
C LEU A 53 -4.19 -5.99 -7.69
N VAL A 54 -5.39 -6.57 -7.82
CA VAL A 54 -5.61 -7.79 -8.61
C VAL A 54 -6.79 -7.57 -9.55
N ALA A 55 -6.55 -7.72 -10.86
CA ALA A 55 -7.59 -7.87 -11.85
C ALA A 55 -7.76 -9.36 -12.15
N ALA A 56 -8.94 -9.90 -11.88
CA ALA A 56 -9.27 -11.30 -12.15
C ALA A 56 -10.69 -11.46 -12.70
N GLU A 57 -10.89 -12.46 -13.54
CA GLU A 57 -12.20 -12.82 -14.08
C GLU A 57 -13.06 -13.54 -13.05
N GLY A 58 -14.20 -12.96 -12.70
CA GLY A 58 -15.19 -13.56 -11.80
C GLY A 58 -15.52 -12.64 -10.62
N VAL A 59 -16.19 -13.20 -9.62
CA VAL A 59 -16.55 -12.48 -8.39
C VAL A 59 -15.86 -13.15 -7.21
N TYR A 60 -14.90 -12.45 -6.62
CA TYR A 60 -14.13 -12.91 -5.47
C TYR A 60 -14.51 -12.08 -4.25
N LYS A 61 -15.16 -12.70 -3.27
CA LYS A 61 -15.51 -12.04 -2.00
C LYS A 61 -14.37 -12.22 -1.00
N LEU A 62 -13.68 -11.12 -0.68
CA LEU A 62 -12.70 -11.08 0.39
C LEU A 62 -13.40 -10.88 1.75
N PRO A 63 -12.88 -11.47 2.84
CA PRO A 63 -13.40 -11.22 4.18
C PRO A 63 -13.11 -9.79 4.62
N SER A 64 -13.91 -9.27 5.55
CA SER A 64 -13.56 -8.05 6.27
C SER A 64 -12.35 -8.34 7.16
N ILE A 65 -11.34 -7.46 7.11
CA ILE A 65 -10.08 -7.67 7.84
C ILE A 65 -10.14 -6.92 9.18
N ASN A 66 -10.12 -7.65 10.29
CA ASN A 66 -10.06 -7.10 11.65
C ASN A 66 -8.82 -7.58 12.43
N GLY A 67 -7.94 -8.35 11.80
CA GLY A 67 -6.68 -8.78 12.38
C GLY A 67 -5.88 -9.69 11.44
N SER A 68 -4.75 -10.19 11.92
CA SER A 68 -3.81 -11.00 11.13
C SER A 68 -4.39 -12.32 10.59
N GLY A 69 -5.32 -12.95 11.31
CA GLY A 69 -6.03 -14.15 10.86
C GLY A 69 -6.86 -13.90 9.60
N ASP A 70 -7.66 -12.84 9.61
CA ASP A 70 -8.50 -12.43 8.48
C ASP A 70 -7.64 -12.00 7.29
N LEU A 71 -6.52 -11.29 7.54
CA LEU A 71 -5.57 -10.91 6.49
C LEU A 71 -5.00 -12.16 5.82
N LYS A 72 -4.58 -13.16 6.59
CA LYS A 72 -4.07 -14.42 6.05
C LYS A 72 -5.11 -15.12 5.18
N GLU A 73 -6.36 -15.18 5.64
CA GLU A 73 -7.46 -15.76 4.86
C GLU A 73 -7.71 -14.99 3.55
N ALA A 74 -7.71 -13.66 3.59
CA ALA A 74 -7.88 -12.82 2.41
C ALA A 74 -6.76 -13.05 1.38
N LEU A 75 -5.50 -13.11 1.84
CA LEU A 75 -4.36 -13.39 0.97
C LEU A 75 -4.38 -14.81 0.40
N GLN A 76 -4.80 -15.80 1.19
CA GLN A 76 -4.99 -17.17 0.70
C GLN A 76 -6.10 -17.26 -0.34
N LYS A 77 -7.19 -16.49 -0.19
CA LYS A 77 -8.26 -16.39 -1.19
C LYS A 77 -7.80 -15.72 -2.48
N LEU A 78 -6.94 -14.70 -2.40
CA LEU A 78 -6.31 -14.12 -3.59
C LEU A 78 -5.37 -15.13 -4.28
N GLY A 79 -4.57 -15.86 -3.49
CA GLY A 79 -3.64 -16.86 -3.99
C GLY A 79 -4.30 -18.13 -4.55
N SER A 80 -5.57 -18.40 -4.23
CA SER A 80 -6.32 -19.54 -4.76
C SER A 80 -7.00 -19.26 -6.11
N ILE A 81 -6.94 -18.02 -6.60
CA ILE A 81 -7.42 -17.65 -7.93
C ILE A 81 -6.55 -18.36 -8.96
N SER A 82 -7.16 -19.19 -9.82
CA SER A 82 -6.45 -19.87 -10.89
C SER A 82 -5.73 -18.86 -11.78
N ALA A 83 -4.46 -19.12 -12.13
CA ALA A 83 -3.64 -18.20 -12.90
C ALA A 83 -4.26 -17.81 -14.26
N ASN A 84 -5.03 -18.71 -14.89
CA ASN A 84 -5.74 -18.43 -16.14
C ASN A 84 -6.95 -17.48 -15.98
N LYS A 85 -7.32 -17.13 -14.75
CA LYS A 85 -8.34 -16.15 -14.40
C LYS A 85 -7.75 -14.83 -13.94
N ILE A 86 -6.44 -14.77 -13.70
CA ILE A 86 -5.74 -13.54 -13.35
C ILE A 86 -5.38 -12.80 -14.63
N LEU A 87 -5.81 -11.54 -14.73
CA LEU A 87 -5.52 -10.66 -15.85
C LEU A 87 -4.31 -9.77 -15.56
N ALA A 88 -4.19 -9.27 -14.33
CA ALA A 88 -3.07 -8.46 -13.87
C ALA A 88 -2.94 -8.51 -12.35
N VAL A 89 -1.71 -8.38 -11.84
CA VAL A 89 -1.40 -8.23 -10.42
C VAL A 89 -0.34 -7.15 -10.28
N GLU A 90 -0.51 -6.27 -9.31
CA GLU A 90 0.48 -5.31 -8.90
C GLU A 90 0.59 -5.25 -7.38
N VAL A 91 1.83 -5.16 -6.89
CA VAL A 91 2.15 -5.00 -5.48
C VAL A 91 3.00 -3.75 -5.31
N LEU A 92 2.56 -2.88 -4.42
CA LEU A 92 3.23 -1.62 -4.09
C LEU A 92 3.40 -1.54 -2.58
N TRP A 93 4.42 -0.85 -2.10
CA TRP A 93 4.63 -0.65 -0.66
C TRP A 93 5.18 0.74 -0.31
N THR A 94 4.88 1.22 0.89
CA THR A 94 5.36 2.51 1.41
C THR A 94 5.99 2.31 2.79
N PRO A 95 7.18 2.88 3.07
CA PRO A 95 8.05 3.60 2.14
C PRO A 95 8.76 2.67 1.14
N GLN A 96 9.24 3.21 0.01
CA GLN A 96 9.97 2.41 -1.00
C GLN A 96 11.41 2.06 -0.59
N ASN A 97 12.00 2.82 0.34
CA ASN A 97 13.32 2.51 0.89
C ASN A 97 13.20 1.41 1.94
N GLU A 98 13.91 0.31 1.74
CA GLU A 98 13.87 -0.88 2.61
C GLU A 98 14.33 -0.62 4.05
N ASN A 99 15.08 0.46 4.29
CA ASN A 99 15.56 0.85 5.62
C ASN A 99 14.67 1.92 6.28
N ASP A 100 13.51 2.21 5.70
CA ASP A 100 12.60 3.26 6.15
C ASP A 100 11.23 2.69 6.53
N THR A 101 10.56 3.37 7.46
CA THR A 101 9.27 2.95 8.02
C THR A 101 8.43 4.17 8.35
N LEU A 102 7.11 4.02 8.29
CA LEU A 102 6.19 5.03 8.77
C LEU A 102 6.04 4.93 10.29
N SER A 103 6.05 6.08 10.97
CA SER A 103 5.52 6.18 12.32
C SER A 103 3.99 6.03 12.31
N GLU A 104 3.39 5.73 13.47
CA GLU A 104 1.92 5.70 13.62
C GLU A 104 1.25 7.00 13.17
N ARG A 105 1.90 8.15 13.45
CA ARG A 105 1.38 9.45 13.05
C ARG A 105 1.35 9.62 11.54
N GLU A 106 2.44 9.27 10.86
CA GLU A 106 2.52 9.33 9.38
C GLU A 106 1.51 8.38 8.73
N LEU A 107 1.36 7.17 9.28
CA LEU A 107 0.35 6.22 8.82
C LEU A 107 -1.06 6.81 8.90
N LEU A 108 -1.43 7.43 10.03
CA LEU A 108 -2.76 8.01 10.21
C LEU A 108 -2.98 9.30 9.39
N GLU A 109 -1.93 10.09 9.16
CA GLU A 109 -1.98 11.30 8.34
C GLU A 109 -2.13 10.96 6.84
N ASP A 110 -1.32 10.03 6.32
CA ASP A 110 -1.29 9.69 4.90
C ASP A 110 -2.31 8.61 4.50
N TYR A 111 -2.66 7.73 5.45
CA TYR A 111 -3.59 6.61 5.24
C TYR A 111 -4.70 6.57 6.30
N PRO A 112 -5.55 7.62 6.40
CA PRO A 112 -6.52 7.77 7.48
C PRO A 112 -7.62 6.69 7.53
N LEU A 113 -7.78 5.92 6.46
CA LEU A 113 -8.73 4.80 6.38
C LEU A 113 -8.13 3.45 6.80
N LEU A 114 -6.81 3.38 6.96
CA LEU A 114 -6.14 2.15 7.41
C LEU A 114 -6.13 2.09 8.93
N ARG A 115 -6.18 0.86 9.44
CA ARG A 115 -6.00 0.54 10.85
C ARG A 115 -4.82 -0.43 10.96
N PRO A 116 -3.84 -0.18 11.84
CA PRO A 116 -2.85 -1.18 12.21
C PRO A 116 -3.52 -2.52 12.56
N LEU A 117 -2.92 -3.63 12.10
CA LEU A 117 -3.43 -5.00 12.30
C LEU A 117 -2.82 -5.68 13.52
#